data_AF-A0A1F9BRT5-F1
#
_entry.id   AF-A0A1F9BRT5-F1
#
_cell.length_a   1.000
_cell.length_b   1.000
_cell.length_c   1.000
_cell.angle_alpha   90.00
_cell.angle_beta   90.00
_cell.angle_gamma   90.00
#
_symmetry.space_group_name_H-M   'P 1'
#
loop_
_entity.id
_entity.type
_entity.pdbx_description
1 polymer ?
#
loop_
_entity_poly.entity_id
_entity_poly.type
_entity_poly.pdbx_seq_one_letter_code
_entity_poly.pdbx_strand_id
1 'polypeptide(L)'
;MTLIEEIKKTLKVEIRSDSPGGEYLEAVVTRKDLEKLHSLLEKHLGPAAKEPGQEADFSEDIQELVDALGGVRLEQSFFCKQEKNRMIYAALWPWQSNPDKITLKSGVQ
;
A
#
# COMPACT_ATOMS: atom_id res chain seq x y z
N MET A 1 -12.34 7.33 -10.16
CA MET A 1 -12.42 6.68 -8.84
C MET A 1 -10.99 6.57 -8.33
N THR A 2 -10.72 7.02 -7.11
CA THR A 2 -9.37 6.93 -6.54
C THR A 2 -9.06 5.49 -6.10
N LEU A 3 -7.79 5.16 -5.94
CA LEU A 3 -7.35 3.85 -5.41
C LEU A 3 -8.02 3.54 -4.07
N ILE A 4 -8.04 4.51 -3.15
CA ILE A 4 -8.63 4.38 -1.81
C ILE A 4 -10.13 4.11 -1.86
N GLU A 5 -10.88 4.80 -2.73
CA GLU A 5 -12.32 4.54 -2.92
C GLU A 5 -12.57 3.15 -3.50
N GLU A 6 -11.75 2.69 -4.44
CA GLU A 6 -11.88 1.37 -5.04
C GLU A 6 -11.57 0.24 -4.05
N ILE A 7 -10.57 0.43 -3.19
CA ILE A 7 -10.28 -0.49 -2.09
C ILE A 7 -11.47 -0.60 -1.14
N LYS A 8 -12.01 0.54 -0.66
CA LYS A 8 -13.14 0.55 0.28
C LYS A 8 -14.42 -0.08 -0.28
N LYS A 9 -14.65 0.06 -1.60
CA LYS A 9 -15.83 -0.48 -2.27
C LYS A 9 -15.70 -1.97 -2.61
N THR A 10 -14.49 -2.42 -2.95
CA THR A 10 -14.26 -3.78 -3.47
C THR A 10 -13.91 -4.77 -2.37
N LEU A 11 -13.22 -4.33 -1.33
CA LEU A 11 -12.65 -5.19 -0.30
C LEU A 11 -13.33 -4.95 1.05
N LYS A 12 -13.41 -6.01 1.86
CA LYS A 12 -13.81 -5.89 3.26
C LYS A 12 -12.60 -5.45 4.07
N VAL A 13 -12.53 -4.16 4.37
CA VAL A 13 -11.41 -3.54 5.10
C VAL A 13 -11.85 -3.07 6.48
N GLU A 14 -10.98 -3.23 7.47
CA GLU A 14 -11.15 -2.62 8.80
C GLU A 14 -10.36 -1.32 8.83
N ILE A 15 -11.04 -0.18 8.70
CA ILE A 15 -10.41 1.14 8.65
C ILE A 15 -9.82 1.47 10.02
N ARG A 16 -8.52 1.78 10.05
CA ARG A 16 -7.78 2.20 11.24
C ARG A 16 -7.59 3.71 11.28
N SER A 17 -7.35 4.32 10.13
CA SER A 17 -7.28 5.77 9.97
C SER A 17 -7.66 6.13 8.55
N ASP A 18 -8.38 7.23 8.38
CA ASP A 18 -8.86 7.70 7.09
C ASP A 18 -8.80 9.23 7.08
N SER A 19 -8.21 9.79 6.03
CA SER A 19 -8.24 11.23 5.82
C SER A 19 -9.58 11.64 5.17
N PRO A 20 -10.22 12.74 5.60
CA PRO A 20 -11.49 13.20 5.00
C PRO A 20 -11.39 13.49 3.50
N GLY A 21 -10.19 13.80 3.00
CA GLY A 21 -9.91 14.09 1.59
C GLY A 21 -9.58 12.87 0.72
N GLY A 22 -9.49 11.67 1.30
CA GLY A 22 -9.06 10.47 0.55
C GLY A 22 -7.59 10.52 0.11
N GLU A 23 -6.77 11.29 0.82
CA GLU A 23 -5.33 11.46 0.57
C GLU A 23 -4.50 10.40 1.30
N TYR A 24 -5.06 9.78 2.33
CA TYR A 24 -4.48 8.72 3.13
C TYR A 24 -5.56 7.76 3.63
N LEU A 25 -5.24 6.47 3.61
CA LEU A 25 -5.99 5.37 4.20
C LEU A 25 -5.01 4.43 4.89
N GLU A 26 -5.30 4.12 6.14
CA GLU A 26 -4.75 2.97 6.85
C GLU A 26 -5.88 2.01 7.19
N ALA A 27 -5.77 0.77 6.73
CA ALA A 27 -6.77 -0.25 6.99
C ALA A 27 -6.14 -1.63 7.16
N VAL A 28 -6.85 -2.53 7.84
CA VAL A 28 -6.49 -3.93 7.93
C VAL A 28 -7.31 -4.72 6.92
N VAL A 29 -6.60 -5.48 6.10
CA VAL A 29 -7.14 -6.39 5.07
C VAL A 29 -6.84 -7.81 5.47
N THR A 30 -7.72 -8.73 5.08
CA THR A 30 -7.48 -10.16 5.31
C THR A 30 -6.69 -10.77 4.17
N ARG A 31 -5.90 -11.80 4.46
CA ARG A 31 -5.12 -12.52 3.45
C ARG A 31 -5.99 -13.11 2.32
N LYS A 32 -7.26 -13.43 2.60
CA LYS A 32 -8.23 -13.91 1.59
C LYS A 32 -8.51 -12.88 0.49
N ASP A 33 -8.35 -11.60 0.80
CA ASP A 33 -8.55 -10.50 -0.14
C ASP A 33 -7.23 -9.98 -0.72
N LEU A 34 -6.10 -10.61 -0.39
CA LEU A 34 -4.77 -10.16 -0.84
C LEU A 34 -4.63 -10.20 -2.36
N GLU A 35 -5.07 -11.26 -3.03
CA GLU A 35 -4.97 -11.36 -4.49
C GLU A 35 -5.78 -10.26 -5.20
N LYS A 36 -6.97 -9.95 -4.67
CA LYS A 36 -7.81 -8.87 -5.18
C LYS A 36 -7.18 -7.50 -4.92
N LEU A 37 -6.65 -7.31 -3.72
CA LEU A 37 -5.92 -6.10 -3.36
C LEU A 37 -4.72 -5.89 -4.28
N HIS A 38 -3.91 -6.92 -4.47
CA HIS A 38 -2.76 -6.89 -5.36
C HIS A 38 -3.16 -6.49 -6.77
N SER A 39 -4.20 -7.14 -7.32
CA SER A 39 -4.73 -6.79 -8.65
C SER A 39 -5.21 -5.34 -8.75
N LEU A 40 -5.82 -4.80 -7.69
CA LEU A 40 -6.23 -3.40 -7.64
C LEU A 40 -5.02 -2.46 -7.57
N LEU A 41 -4.02 -2.79 -6.74
CA LEU A 41 -2.79 -2.01 -6.64
C LEU A 41 -2.04 -2.00 -7.97
N GLU A 42 -1.90 -3.15 -8.63
CA GLU A 42 -1.25 -3.24 -9.94
C GLU A 42 -1.99 -2.48 -11.04
N LYS A 43 -3.34 -2.52 -11.02
CA LYS A 43 -4.16 -1.75 -11.95
C LYS A 43 -3.96 -0.23 -11.81
N HIS A 44 -3.79 0.27 -10.59
CA HIS A 44 -3.70 1.72 -10.31
C HIS A 44 -2.26 2.24 -10.33
N LEU A 45 -1.35 1.51 -9.70
CA LEU A 45 0.04 1.89 -9.44
C LEU A 45 1.03 1.23 -10.40
N GLY A 46 0.64 0.15 -11.07
CA GLY A 46 1.57 -0.69 -11.82
C GLY A 46 2.25 -1.73 -10.91
N PRO A 47 3.30 -2.41 -11.41
CA PRO A 47 3.95 -3.49 -10.68
C PRO A 47 4.50 -3.02 -9.33
N ALA A 48 4.65 -3.94 -8.39
CA ALA A 48 5.27 -3.65 -7.11
C ALA A 48 6.68 -3.08 -7.33
N ALA A 49 6.94 -1.92 -6.72
CA ALA A 49 8.29 -1.37 -6.65
C ALA A 49 9.19 -2.24 -5.76
N LYS A 50 8.57 -2.97 -4.82
CA LYS A 50 9.21 -4.02 -4.03
C LYS A 50 8.24 -5.17 -3.79
N GLU A 51 8.65 -6.36 -4.23
CA GLU A 51 7.98 -7.64 -3.96
C GLU A 51 8.29 -8.13 -2.53
N PRO A 52 7.42 -8.98 -1.95
CA PRO A 52 7.70 -9.60 -0.67
C PRO A 52 8.88 -10.56 -0.80
N GLY A 53 9.84 -10.50 0.13
CA GLY A 53 11.05 -11.32 0.11
C GLY A 53 12.21 -10.74 -0.72
N GLN A 54 12.02 -9.61 -1.40
CA GLN A 54 13.06 -8.95 -2.17
C GLN A 54 13.54 -7.67 -1.48
N GLU A 55 14.84 -7.41 -1.61
CA GLU A 55 15.41 -6.07 -1.37
C GLU A 55 15.11 -5.21 -2.60
N ALA A 56 14.76 -3.94 -2.37
CA ALA A 56 14.56 -2.98 -3.45
C ALA A 56 15.44 -1.76 -3.19
N ASP A 57 16.13 -1.32 -4.24
CA ASP A 57 16.87 -0.07 -4.25
C ASP A 57 15.92 1.00 -4.81
N PHE A 58 15.47 1.90 -3.94
CA PHE A 58 14.53 2.96 -4.29
C PHE A 58 15.28 4.23 -4.68
N SER A 59 14.72 5.04 -5.59
CA SER A 59 15.21 6.40 -5.81
C SER A 59 15.06 7.25 -4.55
N GLU A 60 15.84 8.33 -4.42
CA GLU A 60 15.88 9.18 -3.22
C GLU A 60 14.48 9.63 -2.76
N ASP A 61 13.63 10.12 -3.67
CA ASP A 61 12.26 10.54 -3.35
C ASP A 61 11.38 9.41 -2.78
N ILE A 62 11.53 8.19 -3.31
CA ILE A 62 10.77 7.02 -2.86
C ILE A 62 11.32 6.53 -1.52
N GLN A 63 12.65 6.61 -1.35
CA GLN A 63 13.31 6.24 -0.11
C GLN A 63 12.87 7.15 1.05
N GLU A 64 12.80 8.47 0.83
CA GLU A 64 12.28 9.42 1.83
C GLU A 64 10.83 9.10 2.26
N LEU A 65 9.98 8.73 1.30
CA LEU A 65 8.61 8.29 1.58
C LEU A 65 8.59 6.98 2.38
N VAL A 66 9.40 6.00 1.98
CA VAL A 66 9.52 4.72 2.68
C VAL A 66 9.98 4.93 4.12
N ASP A 67 10.97 5.80 4.34
CA ASP A 67 11.49 6.13 5.66
C ASP A 67 10.46 6.88 6.53
N ALA A 68 9.69 7.80 5.93
CA ALA A 68 8.58 8.47 6.59
C ALA A 68 7.47 7.50 7.03
N LEU A 69 7.29 6.38 6.32
CA LEU A 69 6.37 5.31 6.69
C LEU A 69 6.93 4.38 7.78
N GLY A 70 8.18 4.55 8.20
CA GLY A 70 8.87 3.69 9.17
C GLY A 70 9.66 2.53 8.54
N GLY A 71 9.95 2.64 7.25
CA GLY A 71 10.66 1.64 6.44
C GLY A 71 9.74 0.54 5.89
N VAL A 72 10.23 -0.17 4.87
CA VAL A 72 9.59 -1.37 4.31
C VAL A 72 10.50 -2.57 4.53
N ARG A 73 10.04 -3.53 5.35
CA ARG A 73 10.81 -4.74 5.69
C ARG A 73 10.83 -5.74 4.54
N LEU A 74 11.72 -6.72 4.62
CA LEU A 74 11.90 -7.76 3.60
C LEU A 74 10.56 -8.42 3.21
N GLU A 75 9.73 -8.80 4.19
CA GLU A 75 8.45 -9.51 3.97
C GLU A 75 7.30 -8.61 3.47
N GLN A 76 7.54 -7.30 3.38
CA GLN A 76 6.51 -6.32 3.04
C GLN A 76 6.60 -5.94 1.57
N SER A 77 5.45 -5.63 0.98
CA SER A 77 5.36 -5.18 -0.41
C SER A 77 5.15 -3.68 -0.47
N PHE A 78 5.72 -3.04 -1.47
CA PHE A 78 5.56 -1.61 -1.69
C PHE A 78 5.25 -1.32 -3.16
N PHE A 79 4.25 -0.47 -3.37
CA PHE A 79 3.79 -0.03 -4.67
C PHE A 79 3.83 1.49 -4.66
N CYS A 80 4.36 2.07 -5.73
CA CYS A 80 4.34 3.51 -5.91
C CYS A 80 4.23 3.84 -7.39
N LYS A 81 3.57 4.95 -7.67
CA LYS A 81 3.46 5.52 -9.01
C LYS A 81 3.53 7.02 -8.93
N GLN A 82 4.40 7.59 -9.74
CA GLN A 82 4.45 9.02 -9.94
C GLN A 82 3.42 9.41 -11.02
N GLU A 83 2.45 10.25 -10.65
CA GLU A 83 1.51 10.86 -11.59
C GLU A 83 1.64 12.38 -11.56
N LYS A 84 2.18 12.95 -12.63
CA LYS A 84 2.44 14.39 -12.79
C LYS A 84 3.31 14.92 -11.65
N ASN A 85 2.68 15.60 -10.67
CA ASN A 85 3.31 16.23 -9.52
C ASN A 85 2.93 15.55 -8.20
N ARG A 86 2.36 14.34 -8.24
CA ARG A 86 1.97 13.60 -7.05
C ARG A 86 2.53 12.18 -7.10
N MET A 87 2.94 11.66 -5.96
CA MET A 87 3.32 10.27 -5.78
C MET A 87 2.20 9.54 -5.05
N ILE A 88 1.59 8.57 -5.74
CA ILE A 88 0.59 7.70 -5.14
C ILE A 88 1.32 6.44 -4.68
N TYR A 89 1.07 6.01 -3.45
CA TYR A 89 1.73 4.85 -2.89
C TYR A 89 0.77 3.90 -2.15
N ALA A 90 1.20 2.66 -2.02
CA ALA A 90 0.58 1.67 -1.16
C ALA A 90 1.65 0.72 -0.58
N ALA A 91 1.64 0.54 0.74
CA ALA A 91 2.47 -0.41 1.46
C ALA A 91 1.59 -1.52 2.05
N LEU A 92 2.01 -2.77 1.87
CA LEU A 92 1.37 -3.95 2.44
C LEU A 92 2.25 -4.54 3.53
N TRP A 93 1.72 -4.60 4.75
CA TRP A 93 2.42 -5.06 5.94
C TRP A 93 1.72 -6.28 6.54
N PRO A 94 2.10 -7.50 6.12
CA PRO A 94 1.64 -8.72 6.76
C PRO A 94 2.03 -8.74 8.25
N TRP A 95 1.11 -9.13 9.12
CA TRP A 95 1.39 -9.23 10.54
C TRP A 95 2.09 -10.53 10.85
N GLN A 96 3.25 -10.47 11.51
CA GLN A 96 3.94 -11.68 11.98
C GLN A 96 3.12 -12.43 13.04
N SER A 97 2.44 -11.71 13.94
CA SER A 97 1.62 -12.32 15.00
C SER A 97 0.32 -12.94 14.48
N ASN A 98 -0.15 -12.52 13.29
CA ASN A 98 -1.36 -13.06 12.68
C ASN A 98 -1.26 -13.00 11.15
N PRO A 99 -0.83 -14.08 10.48
CA PRO A 99 -0.56 -14.08 9.04
C PRO A 99 -1.82 -13.89 8.17
N ASP A 100 -3.03 -13.96 8.77
CA ASP A 100 -4.29 -13.64 8.08
C ASP A 100 -4.56 -12.14 8.00
N LYS A 101 -3.80 -11.30 8.71
CA LYS A 101 -3.96 -9.84 8.75
C LYS A 101 -2.81 -9.14 8.05
N ILE A 102 -3.17 -8.13 7.26
CA ILE A 102 -2.24 -7.30 6.51
C ILE A 102 -2.67 -5.86 6.75
N THR A 103 -1.77 -5.01 7.25
CA THR A 103 -2.02 -3.57 7.26
C THR A 103 -1.72 -3.02 5.87
N LEU A 104 -2.70 -2.36 5.29
CA LEU A 104 -2.57 -1.55 4.09
C LEU A 104 -2.44 -0.10 4.50
N LYS A 105 -1.36 0.54 4.06
CA LYS A 105 -1.23 2.00 4.09
C LYS A 105 -1.22 2.48 2.65
N SER A 106 -2.09 3.42 2.30
CA SER A 106 -2.09 4.02 0.97
C SER A 106 -2.28 5.51 1.10
N GLY A 107 -1.61 6.28 0.26
CA GLY A 107 -1.78 7.71 0.24
C GLY A 107 -1.25 8.36 -1.02
N VAL A 108 -1.37 9.69 -1.04
CA VAL A 108 -0.90 10.57 -2.10
C VAL A 108 -0.02 11.63 -1.46
N GLN A 109 1.19 11.80 -1.98
CA GLN A 109 2.15 12.83 -1.60
C GLN A 109 2.35 13.83 -2.73
#